data_AF-A0A6J6GQA7-F1
#
_entry.id   AF-A0A6J6GQA7-F1
#
_cell.length_a   1.000
_cell.length_b   1.000
_cell.length_c   1.000
_cell.angle_alpha   90.00
_cell.angle_beta   90.00
_cell.angle_gamma   90.00
#
_symmetry.space_group_name_H-M   'P 1'
#
loop_
_entity.id
_entity.type
_entity.pdbx_description
1 polymer ?
#
loop_
_entity_poly.entity_id
_entity_poly.type
_entity_poly.pdbx_seq_one_letter_code
_entity_poly.pdbx_strand_id
1 'polypeptide(L)'
;MKFSHRFTAIIVGAFFIASCGGGSSSGTATLTATDVSTGLNVNPNGFSFANFTAASSSEEFEADDLVKMFGLSKDVCVGGTMPCTLVPEAAAFARMVNEARASGHCEGFAVTAQERFIAAAEPSTVSLENKGDITHGLMRTFATQFLKEVVSDTEKWAGASLKEKVAALEASFAKRELSYTLGVYSSHGGHAILPYALEWVNKDVVNIKIYDSNWPGKDRYVTVDLKADKWTFAYSGQDPANDPEAWSGGAADMDMTSISSRTSGTCPFCASKSSVDKTILVVRSADPNWSVKTKNGAFGPTGKGATRGDVSVVPMRSATNAGGVTSYMVTAPSAEKLSFKLPSTTRVTGFTSTAAIQIDTAGSSTGSVVIADNNISTDDPNAVLTLADGALVASSNGENNSITSNGETLAVELTTKSGQEVSLDVTSEAPAVEVRTGTSASGSDYQVLTQTGDNTVEQKSVDANGKSTVKTIDGQLGNTTSNQAPPTELASPAEKPGFIPAAERAFTGAPAVENAAGAKEGTAQAPALRPTASVPG
;
A
#
# COMPACT_ATOMS: atom_id res chain seq x y z
N MET A 1 -66.67 -8.84 60.13
CA MET A 1 -66.75 -7.55 59.41
C MET A 1 -65.70 -7.55 58.31
N LYS A 2 -66.11 -7.37 57.04
CA LYS A 2 -65.44 -6.64 55.93
C LYS A 2 -63.90 -6.77 55.81
N PHE A 3 -63.25 -7.13 54.70
CA PHE A 3 -63.54 -7.00 53.26
C PHE A 3 -62.56 -7.93 52.51
N SER A 4 -62.97 -8.50 51.37
CA SER A 4 -62.03 -9.02 50.36
C SER A 4 -61.40 -7.86 49.59
N HIS A 5 -60.13 -7.94 49.19
CA HIS A 5 -59.72 -7.58 47.82
C HIS A 5 -58.35 -8.15 47.44
N ARG A 6 -58.33 -8.61 46.20
CA ARG A 6 -57.24 -9.13 45.35
C ARG A 6 -56.04 -8.17 45.33
N PHE A 7 -54.83 -8.71 45.46
CA PHE A 7 -53.60 -8.01 45.11
C PHE A 7 -53.13 -8.40 43.71
N THR A 8 -53.09 -7.38 42.87
CA THR A 8 -52.59 -7.36 41.49
C THR A 8 -51.06 -7.48 41.49
N ALA A 9 -50.53 -8.35 40.64
CA ALA A 9 -49.11 -8.44 40.34
C ALA A 9 -48.67 -7.23 39.50
N ILE A 10 -47.64 -6.50 39.97
CA ILE A 10 -46.93 -5.50 39.18
C ILE A 10 -45.47 -5.96 39.07
N ILE A 11 -45.09 -6.33 37.85
CA ILE A 11 -43.73 -6.60 37.43
C ILE A 11 -43.07 -5.26 37.10
N VAL A 12 -42.04 -4.86 37.86
CA VAL A 12 -41.01 -3.92 37.41
C VAL A 12 -39.69 -4.34 38.06
N GLY A 13 -38.84 -5.02 37.30
CA GLY A 13 -37.45 -5.30 37.64
C GLY A 13 -36.59 -4.89 36.45
N ALA A 14 -36.02 -3.69 36.53
CA ALA A 14 -35.16 -3.11 35.51
C ALA A 14 -33.81 -3.85 35.47
N PHE A 15 -33.53 -4.53 34.36
CA PHE A 15 -32.18 -4.96 34.00
C PHE A 15 -31.46 -3.79 33.33
N PHE A 16 -30.38 -3.32 33.94
CA PHE A 16 -29.42 -2.43 33.30
C PHE A 16 -28.59 -3.25 32.30
N ILE A 17 -28.89 -3.11 31.01
CA ILE A 17 -28.01 -3.50 29.91
C ILE A 17 -27.30 -2.23 29.46
N ALA A 18 -26.01 -2.11 29.80
CA ALA A 18 -25.14 -1.09 29.24
C ALA A 18 -24.85 -1.43 27.77
N SER A 19 -25.74 -0.99 26.89
CA SER A 19 -25.50 -0.89 25.45
C SER A 19 -24.65 0.34 25.19
N CYS A 20 -23.35 0.15 24.95
CA CYS A 20 -22.55 1.17 24.27
C CYS A 20 -22.81 1.06 22.76
N GLY A 21 -24.01 1.48 22.35
CA GLY A 21 -24.28 1.87 20.98
C GLY A 21 -23.56 3.19 20.72
N GLY A 22 -22.40 3.13 20.08
CA GLY A 22 -21.75 4.29 19.48
C GLY A 22 -22.61 4.77 18.31
N GLY A 23 -23.55 5.67 18.60
CA GLY A 23 -24.35 6.33 17.59
C GLY A 23 -23.46 7.17 16.69
N SER A 24 -23.36 6.77 15.42
CA SER A 24 -22.91 7.66 14.36
C SER A 24 -23.83 8.88 14.35
N SER A 25 -23.29 10.04 14.69
CA SER A 25 -23.95 11.31 14.45
C SER A 25 -24.05 11.51 12.94
N SER A 26 -25.17 11.12 12.34
CA SER A 26 -25.56 11.51 10.99
C SER A 26 -25.88 13.01 10.97
N GLY A 27 -24.83 13.84 11.02
CA GLY A 27 -24.92 15.21 10.53
C GLY A 27 -25.29 15.12 9.06
N THR A 28 -26.45 15.61 8.67
CA THR A 28 -26.88 15.59 7.27
C THR A 28 -25.90 16.44 6.47
N ALA A 29 -25.03 15.80 5.67
CA ALA A 29 -24.12 16.51 4.79
C ALA A 29 -24.92 17.52 3.96
N THR A 30 -24.62 18.80 4.15
CA THR A 30 -25.32 19.90 3.49
C THR A 30 -24.50 20.33 2.29
N LEU A 31 -25.13 20.37 1.12
CA LEU A 31 -24.54 20.79 -0.14
C LEU A 31 -25.23 22.07 -0.60
N THR A 32 -24.45 23.04 -1.05
CA THR A 32 -25.01 24.24 -1.67
C THR A 32 -25.32 24.03 -3.15
N ALA A 33 -24.65 23.05 -3.77
CA ALA A 33 -24.73 22.73 -5.20
C ALA A 33 -24.31 23.92 -6.08
N THR A 34 -23.19 24.55 -5.72
CA THR A 34 -22.61 25.67 -6.46
C THR A 34 -21.20 25.35 -6.94
N ASP A 35 -20.84 25.89 -8.10
CA ASP A 35 -19.49 25.72 -8.64
C ASP A 35 -18.47 26.32 -7.68
N VAL A 36 -17.41 25.56 -7.40
CA VAL A 36 -16.37 25.97 -6.46
C VAL A 36 -15.03 25.38 -6.86
N SER A 37 -13.96 26.15 -6.71
CA SER A 37 -12.61 25.74 -7.12
C SER A 37 -11.59 26.20 -6.08
N THR A 38 -10.53 25.41 -5.92
CA THR A 38 -9.37 25.82 -5.13
C THR A 38 -8.54 26.91 -5.79
N GLY A 39 -8.71 27.11 -7.10
CA GLY A 39 -7.84 27.98 -7.91
C GLY A 39 -6.67 27.23 -8.57
N LEU A 40 -6.53 25.92 -8.34
CA LEU A 40 -5.55 25.10 -9.06
C LEU A 40 -5.90 25.03 -10.55
N ASN A 41 -4.91 25.29 -11.39
CA ASN A 41 -4.94 25.00 -12.82
C ASN A 41 -4.00 23.83 -13.13
N VAL A 42 -4.47 22.80 -13.84
CA VAL A 42 -3.65 21.63 -14.17
C VAL A 42 -2.36 22.02 -14.90
N ASN A 43 -2.41 23.01 -15.78
CA ASN A 43 -1.22 23.73 -16.25
C ASN A 43 -1.16 25.09 -15.52
N PRO A 44 -0.10 25.40 -14.74
CA PRO A 44 1.20 24.73 -14.68
C PRO A 44 1.41 23.80 -13.46
N ASN A 45 0.36 23.49 -12.68
CA ASN A 45 0.51 22.85 -11.37
C ASN A 45 0.58 21.31 -11.39
N GLY A 46 0.24 20.68 -12.51
CA GLY A 46 0.41 19.24 -12.74
C GLY A 46 1.69 18.95 -13.53
N PHE A 47 2.18 17.72 -13.44
CA PHE A 47 3.36 17.29 -14.20
C PHE A 47 3.07 17.23 -15.71
N SER A 48 4.09 17.51 -16.53
CA SER A 48 4.00 17.41 -17.99
C SER A 48 4.17 15.99 -18.52
N PHE A 49 4.85 15.10 -17.80
CA PHE A 49 5.00 13.70 -18.17
C PHE A 49 3.90 12.84 -17.56
N ALA A 50 3.53 11.80 -18.29
CA ALA A 50 2.47 10.91 -17.87
C ALA A 50 2.96 9.88 -16.84
N ASN A 51 2.04 9.40 -16.02
CA ASN A 51 2.26 8.28 -15.12
C ASN A 51 2.80 7.06 -15.90
N PHE A 52 3.81 6.41 -15.31
CA PHE A 52 4.70 5.45 -15.93
C PHE A 52 4.91 4.23 -15.03
N THR A 53 5.21 3.09 -15.65
CA THR A 53 5.48 1.81 -14.95
C THR A 53 6.88 1.81 -14.36
N ALA A 54 7.16 0.93 -13.38
CA ALA A 54 8.51 0.85 -12.82
C ALA A 54 9.57 0.50 -13.88
N ALA A 55 9.22 -0.34 -14.86
CA ALA A 55 10.12 -0.69 -15.98
C ALA A 55 10.52 0.49 -16.88
N SER A 56 9.82 1.63 -16.79
CA SER A 56 10.13 2.85 -17.55
C SER A 56 11.19 3.74 -16.89
N SER A 57 11.71 3.35 -15.71
CA SER A 57 12.69 4.10 -14.93
C SER A 57 13.74 3.15 -14.34
N SER A 58 15.00 3.58 -14.26
CA SER A 58 16.04 2.85 -13.53
C SER A 58 16.06 3.15 -12.04
N GLU A 59 15.39 4.23 -11.62
CA GLU A 59 15.31 4.63 -10.21
C GLU A 59 14.48 3.62 -9.40
N GLU A 60 14.91 3.39 -8.16
CA GLU A 60 14.29 2.51 -7.17
C GLU A 60 14.14 3.24 -5.84
N PHE A 61 13.13 2.88 -5.06
CA PHE A 61 12.96 3.40 -3.71
C PHE A 61 14.02 2.77 -2.80
N GLU A 62 14.87 3.59 -2.19
CA GLU A 62 16.12 3.13 -1.58
C GLU A 62 16.39 3.74 -0.19
N ALA A 63 17.60 3.52 0.34
CA ALA A 63 17.97 3.92 1.69
C ALA A 63 17.84 5.43 1.93
N ASP A 64 18.28 6.24 0.97
CA ASP A 64 18.18 7.70 1.06
C ASP A 64 16.72 8.18 1.11
N ASP A 65 15.78 7.47 0.47
CA ASP A 65 14.36 7.78 0.56
C ASP A 65 13.80 7.52 1.95
N LEU A 66 14.17 6.39 2.55
CA LEU A 66 13.78 6.04 3.91
C LEU A 66 14.34 7.03 4.93
N VAL A 67 15.61 7.44 4.78
CA VAL A 67 16.22 8.47 5.63
C VAL A 67 15.51 9.81 5.47
N LYS A 68 15.14 10.22 4.25
CA LYS A 68 14.35 11.45 4.01
C LYS A 68 12.98 11.37 4.67
N MET A 69 12.30 10.23 4.59
CA MET A 69 10.94 10.05 5.15
C MET A 69 10.93 9.93 6.68
N PHE A 70 11.79 9.08 7.24
CA PHE A 70 11.71 8.65 8.64
C PHE A 70 12.88 9.11 9.50
N GLY A 71 13.86 9.79 8.91
CA GLY A 71 15.06 10.28 9.60
C GLY A 71 16.17 9.24 9.71
N LEU A 72 17.35 9.69 10.09
CA LEU A 72 18.50 8.83 10.38
C LEU A 72 18.37 8.29 11.81
N SER A 73 18.03 7.01 11.94
CA SER A 73 17.89 6.32 13.23
C SER A 73 18.37 4.87 13.14
N LYS A 74 18.54 4.21 14.28
CA LYS A 74 18.87 2.77 14.35
C LYS A 74 17.77 1.86 13.79
N ASP A 75 16.56 2.39 13.63
CA ASP A 75 15.41 1.67 13.09
C ASP A 75 15.34 1.79 11.56
N VAL A 76 16.11 2.71 10.97
CA VAL A 76 16.21 2.89 9.51
C VAL A 76 17.55 2.35 9.02
N CYS A 77 18.64 2.81 9.61
CA CYS A 77 20.01 2.44 9.24
C CYS A 77 20.67 1.67 10.37
N VAL A 78 21.43 0.62 10.05
CA VAL A 78 22.25 -0.12 11.02
C VAL A 78 23.15 0.87 11.78
N GLY A 79 23.04 0.86 13.11
CA GLY A 79 23.76 1.77 14.00
C GLY A 79 23.32 3.24 13.96
N GLY A 80 22.35 3.61 13.11
CA GLY A 80 21.87 4.99 12.96
C GLY A 80 22.91 5.94 12.37
N THR A 81 23.73 5.45 11.43
CA THR A 81 24.83 6.23 10.83
C THR A 81 24.80 6.22 9.30
N MET A 82 25.53 7.15 8.68
CA MET A 82 25.77 7.19 7.23
C MET A 82 27.17 6.62 6.90
N PRO A 83 27.37 5.97 5.73
CA PRO A 83 26.35 5.62 4.73
C PRO A 83 25.30 4.65 5.28
N CYS A 84 24.04 4.81 4.85
CA CYS A 84 22.93 4.07 5.42
C CYS A 84 22.86 2.65 4.84
N THR A 85 23.35 1.67 5.60
CA THR A 85 22.94 0.27 5.42
C THR A 85 21.60 0.08 6.10
N LEU A 86 20.54 -0.24 5.35
CA LEU A 86 19.21 -0.40 5.93
C LEU A 86 19.16 -1.56 6.93
N VAL A 87 18.39 -1.38 7.99
CA VAL A 87 17.96 -2.54 8.79
C VAL A 87 17.01 -3.41 7.97
N PRO A 88 16.96 -4.73 8.16
CA PRO A 88 16.17 -5.62 7.32
C PRO A 88 14.67 -5.29 7.25
N GLU A 89 14.06 -4.84 8.34
CA GLU A 89 12.65 -4.45 8.34
C GLU A 89 12.40 -3.19 7.49
N ALA A 90 13.29 -2.19 7.54
CA ALA A 90 13.26 -1.02 6.68
C ALA A 90 13.51 -1.37 5.21
N ALA A 91 14.45 -2.31 4.94
CA ALA A 91 14.69 -2.84 3.61
C ALA A 91 13.44 -3.54 3.03
N ALA A 92 12.68 -4.26 3.87
CA ALA A 92 11.42 -4.86 3.46
C ALA A 92 10.35 -3.81 3.08
N PHE A 93 10.36 -2.64 3.73
CA PHE A 93 9.43 -1.54 3.38
C PHE A 93 9.76 -1.02 1.98
N ALA A 94 11.05 -0.81 1.70
CA ALA A 94 11.49 -0.41 0.38
C ALA A 94 11.10 -1.44 -0.70
N ARG A 95 11.28 -2.73 -0.44
CA ARG A 95 10.84 -3.80 -1.35
C ARG A 95 9.34 -3.76 -1.63
N MET A 96 8.51 -3.60 -0.59
CA MET A 96 7.06 -3.47 -0.75
C MET A 96 6.69 -2.25 -1.61
N VAL A 97 7.33 -1.10 -1.39
CA VAL A 97 7.09 0.11 -2.20
C VAL A 97 7.47 -0.11 -3.66
N ASN A 98 8.64 -0.70 -3.92
CA ASN A 98 9.12 -1.01 -5.28
C ASN A 98 8.21 -2.02 -6.00
N GLU A 99 7.68 -3.00 -5.27
CA GLU A 99 6.72 -3.96 -5.78
C GLU A 99 5.38 -3.29 -6.13
N ALA A 100 4.85 -2.48 -5.22
CA ALA A 100 3.53 -1.87 -5.37
C ALA A 100 3.48 -0.82 -6.49
N ARG A 101 4.58 -0.10 -6.73
CA ARG A 101 4.69 0.90 -7.79
C ARG A 101 4.96 0.31 -9.18
N ALA A 102 5.16 -1.01 -9.30
CA ALA A 102 5.44 -1.69 -10.59
C ALA A 102 4.50 -1.22 -11.71
N SER A 103 3.26 -0.99 -11.30
CA SER A 103 2.12 -0.64 -12.11
C SER A 103 1.93 0.86 -12.38
N GLY A 104 2.60 1.74 -11.66
CA GLY A 104 2.39 3.18 -11.72
C GLY A 104 2.58 3.88 -10.39
N HIS A 105 2.68 5.21 -10.44
CA HIS A 105 2.95 6.08 -9.30
C HIS A 105 1.80 7.07 -9.05
N CYS A 106 0.56 6.74 -9.45
CA CYS A 106 -0.57 7.68 -9.48
C CYS A 106 -0.78 8.45 -8.17
N GLU A 107 -0.67 7.73 -7.04
CA GLU A 107 -0.70 8.32 -5.71
C GLU A 107 0.41 9.37 -5.51
N GLY A 108 1.65 9.01 -5.85
CA GLY A 108 2.78 9.93 -5.75
C GLY A 108 2.61 11.19 -6.59
N PHE A 109 2.05 11.07 -7.80
CA PHE A 109 1.72 12.23 -8.64
C PHE A 109 0.65 13.12 -8.02
N ALA A 110 -0.47 12.53 -7.55
CA ALA A 110 -1.59 13.27 -6.98
C ALA A 110 -1.14 14.05 -5.72
N VAL A 111 -0.44 13.37 -4.82
CA VAL A 111 0.07 13.95 -3.57
C VAL A 111 1.16 14.98 -3.85
N THR A 112 2.11 14.70 -4.74
CA THR A 112 3.18 15.67 -5.04
C THR A 112 2.61 16.94 -5.70
N ALA A 113 1.68 16.81 -6.65
CA ALA A 113 1.04 17.97 -7.27
C ALA A 113 0.26 18.80 -6.23
N GLN A 114 -0.42 18.13 -5.29
CA GLN A 114 -1.13 18.75 -4.18
C GLN A 114 -0.17 19.54 -3.28
N GLU A 115 0.90 18.90 -2.79
CA GLU A 115 1.89 19.52 -1.90
C GLU A 115 2.57 20.73 -2.56
N ARG A 116 2.96 20.60 -3.84
CA ARG A 116 3.59 21.68 -4.60
C ARG A 116 2.67 22.88 -4.80
N PHE A 117 1.40 22.64 -5.11
CA PHE A 117 0.43 23.73 -5.26
C PHE A 117 0.18 24.46 -3.94
N ILE A 118 -0.02 23.70 -2.85
CA ILE A 118 -0.23 24.29 -1.51
C ILE A 118 0.96 25.17 -1.12
N ALA A 119 2.18 24.72 -1.41
CA ALA A 119 3.40 25.44 -1.07
C ALA A 119 3.81 26.53 -2.08
N ALA A 120 3.09 26.71 -3.19
CA ALA A 120 3.48 27.57 -4.32
C ALA A 120 4.95 27.31 -4.76
N ALA A 121 5.26 26.04 -5.00
CA ALA A 121 6.62 25.57 -5.17
C ALA A 121 7.22 25.89 -6.55
N GLU A 122 8.43 26.43 -6.57
CA GLU A 122 9.20 26.70 -7.79
C GLU A 122 10.30 25.63 -8.05
N PRO A 123 10.69 25.37 -9.31
CA PRO A 123 10.01 25.83 -10.53
C PRO A 123 8.62 25.18 -10.67
N SER A 124 7.69 25.76 -11.43
CA SER A 124 6.35 25.18 -11.62
C SER A 124 6.35 23.66 -11.96
N THR A 125 5.39 22.91 -11.44
CA THR A 125 5.35 21.43 -11.54
C THR A 125 5.41 20.92 -12.97
N VAL A 126 4.79 21.61 -13.93
CA VAL A 126 4.80 21.23 -15.35
C VAL A 126 6.20 21.25 -15.97
N SER A 127 7.13 22.01 -15.41
CA SER A 127 8.52 22.11 -15.88
C SER A 127 9.44 21.01 -15.33
N LEU A 128 8.96 20.20 -14.39
CA LEU A 128 9.74 19.13 -13.79
C LEU A 128 9.90 17.95 -14.76
N GLU A 129 11.05 17.31 -14.69
CA GLU A 129 11.38 16.13 -15.49
C GLU A 129 11.34 14.86 -14.62
N ASN A 130 10.99 13.73 -15.23
CA ASN A 130 10.99 12.42 -14.57
C ASN A 130 12.42 11.88 -14.44
N LYS A 131 13.19 12.38 -13.47
CA LYS A 131 14.53 11.89 -13.15
C LYS A 131 14.95 12.23 -11.72
N GLY A 132 15.89 11.45 -11.16
CA GLY A 132 16.56 11.75 -9.90
C GLY A 132 15.57 12.07 -8.78
N ASP A 133 15.84 13.15 -8.03
CA ASP A 133 15.04 13.53 -6.86
C ASP A 133 13.54 13.77 -7.15
N ILE A 134 13.14 14.09 -8.38
CA ILE A 134 11.72 14.19 -8.75
C ILE A 134 11.08 12.81 -8.76
N THR A 135 11.72 11.83 -9.41
CA THR A 135 11.25 10.45 -9.45
C THR A 135 11.24 9.83 -8.06
N HIS A 136 12.30 10.01 -7.29
CA HIS A 136 12.36 9.58 -5.89
C HIS A 136 11.30 10.29 -5.02
N GLY A 137 11.02 11.59 -5.27
CA GLY A 137 9.94 12.32 -4.60
C GLY A 137 8.55 11.75 -4.87
N LEU A 138 8.29 11.33 -6.11
CA LEU A 138 7.06 10.60 -6.46
C LEU A 138 6.98 9.26 -5.72
N MET A 139 8.11 8.54 -5.56
CA MET A 139 8.13 7.28 -4.81
C MET A 139 7.90 7.49 -3.31
N ARG A 140 8.51 8.53 -2.70
CA ARG A 140 8.28 8.87 -1.29
C ARG A 140 6.83 9.23 -0.99
N THR A 141 6.22 10.05 -1.84
CA THR A 141 4.79 10.40 -1.68
C THR A 141 3.89 9.21 -1.97
N PHE A 142 4.22 8.36 -2.96
CA PHE A 142 3.52 7.09 -3.19
C PHE A 142 3.60 6.16 -1.97
N ALA A 143 4.77 6.05 -1.33
CA ALA A 143 4.97 5.19 -0.17
C ALA A 143 4.10 5.60 1.04
N THR A 144 3.63 6.85 1.11
CA THR A 144 2.78 7.30 2.22
C THR A 144 1.43 6.58 2.30
N GLN A 145 0.95 5.97 1.20
CA GLN A 145 -0.31 5.20 1.22
C GLN A 145 -0.26 3.97 2.13
N PHE A 146 0.94 3.50 2.48
CA PHE A 146 1.15 2.35 3.37
C PHE A 146 1.31 2.74 4.84
N LEU A 147 1.17 4.04 5.17
CA LEU A 147 1.18 4.49 6.56
C LEU A 147 -0.20 4.26 7.17
N LYS A 148 -0.25 3.74 8.39
CA LYS A 148 -1.51 3.35 9.05
C LYS A 148 -2.49 4.52 9.23
N GLU A 149 -1.99 5.74 9.45
CA GLU A 149 -2.82 6.94 9.58
C GLU A 149 -3.52 7.24 8.26
N VAL A 150 -2.79 7.05 7.16
CA VAL A 150 -3.28 7.25 5.79
C VAL A 150 -4.31 6.17 5.45
N VAL A 151 -4.01 4.89 5.72
CA VAL A 151 -4.96 3.79 5.53
C VAL A 151 -6.24 3.99 6.35
N SER A 152 -6.13 4.38 7.62
CA SER A 152 -7.29 4.57 8.50
C SER A 152 -8.18 5.74 8.05
N ASP A 153 -7.57 6.82 7.58
CA ASP A 153 -8.33 7.95 7.02
C ASP A 153 -9.01 7.57 5.69
N THR A 154 -8.31 6.83 4.82
CA THR A 154 -8.88 6.29 3.57
C THR A 154 -10.07 5.37 3.84
N GLU A 155 -9.96 4.43 4.79
CA GLU A 155 -11.05 3.52 5.15
C GLU A 155 -12.28 4.26 5.71
N LYS A 156 -12.06 5.30 6.53
CA LYS A 156 -13.13 6.18 7.00
C LYS A 156 -13.89 6.80 5.83
N TRP A 157 -13.19 7.28 4.81
CA TRP A 157 -13.84 7.85 3.62
C TRP A 157 -14.46 6.79 2.73
N ALA A 158 -13.88 5.61 2.58
CA ALA A 158 -14.50 4.50 1.84
C ALA A 158 -15.89 4.15 2.42
N GLY A 159 -16.07 4.27 3.74
CA GLY A 159 -17.36 4.09 4.41
C GLY A 159 -18.37 5.26 4.27
N ALA A 160 -17.95 6.43 3.77
CA ALA A 160 -18.81 7.60 3.61
C ALA A 160 -19.66 7.54 2.33
N SER A 161 -20.82 8.18 2.32
CA SER A 161 -21.65 8.34 1.12
C SER A 161 -21.01 9.26 0.08
N LEU A 162 -21.41 9.16 -1.19
CA LEU A 162 -20.98 10.10 -2.23
C LEU A 162 -21.34 11.55 -1.88
N LYS A 163 -22.49 11.75 -1.23
CA LYS A 163 -22.94 13.07 -0.77
C LYS A 163 -21.99 13.67 0.29
N GLU A 164 -21.56 12.87 1.26
CA GLU A 164 -20.61 13.31 2.30
C GLU A 164 -19.24 13.65 1.69
N LYS A 165 -18.76 12.84 0.74
CA LYS A 165 -17.52 13.10 0.00
C LYS A 165 -17.57 14.41 -0.78
N VAL A 166 -18.62 14.61 -1.59
CA VAL A 166 -18.80 15.86 -2.35
C VAL A 166 -18.94 17.06 -1.42
N ALA A 167 -19.64 16.92 -0.29
CA ALA A 167 -19.80 18.02 0.68
C ALA A 167 -18.48 18.41 1.34
N ALA A 168 -17.61 17.43 1.62
CA ALA A 168 -16.29 17.68 2.16
C ALA A 168 -15.36 18.37 1.15
N LEU A 169 -15.44 17.99 -0.12
CA LEU A 169 -14.77 18.70 -1.21
C LEU A 169 -15.29 20.13 -1.35
N GLU A 170 -16.62 20.33 -1.37
CA GLU A 170 -17.24 21.66 -1.47
C GLU A 170 -16.79 22.57 -0.33
N ALA A 171 -16.78 22.05 0.91
CA ALA A 171 -16.33 22.77 2.09
C ALA A 171 -14.83 23.12 2.06
N SER A 172 -13.99 22.22 1.54
CA SER A 172 -12.54 22.46 1.36
C SER A 172 -12.30 23.52 0.28
N PHE A 173 -12.96 23.39 -0.86
CA PHE A 173 -12.74 24.27 -2.01
C PHE A 173 -13.29 25.68 -1.77
N ALA A 174 -14.37 25.82 -0.99
CA ALA A 174 -14.89 27.12 -0.56
C ALA A 174 -13.85 27.93 0.24
N LYS A 175 -12.91 27.25 0.91
CA LYS A 175 -11.77 27.86 1.62
C LYS A 175 -10.50 27.96 0.77
N ARG A 176 -10.55 27.51 -0.48
CA ARG A 176 -9.39 27.34 -1.38
C ARG A 176 -8.34 26.36 -0.85
N GLU A 177 -8.77 25.33 -0.13
CA GLU A 177 -7.90 24.29 0.40
C GLU A 177 -7.96 23.04 -0.48
N LEU A 178 -6.81 22.50 -0.87
CA LEU A 178 -6.69 21.14 -1.42
C LEU A 178 -6.48 20.15 -0.27
N SER A 179 -7.55 19.78 0.43
CA SER A 179 -7.40 18.94 1.63
C SER A 179 -7.28 17.45 1.32
N TYR A 180 -7.68 16.99 0.14
CA TYR A 180 -7.85 15.56 -0.15
C TYR A 180 -7.31 15.15 -1.52
N THR A 181 -6.73 13.96 -1.61
CA THR A 181 -6.68 13.16 -2.84
C THR A 181 -7.95 12.30 -2.93
N LEU A 182 -8.28 11.84 -4.14
CA LEU A 182 -9.45 11.00 -4.42
C LEU A 182 -8.98 9.68 -5.05
N GLY A 183 -9.39 8.55 -4.46
CA GLY A 183 -9.23 7.22 -5.04
C GLY A 183 -10.52 6.77 -5.74
N VAL A 184 -10.41 6.22 -6.94
CA VAL A 184 -11.53 5.60 -7.68
C VAL A 184 -11.18 4.16 -8.06
N TYR A 185 -12.09 3.23 -7.84
CA TYR A 185 -11.86 1.80 -8.00
C TYR A 185 -12.91 1.16 -8.91
N SER A 186 -12.48 0.18 -9.68
CA SER A 186 -13.35 -0.70 -10.45
C SER A 186 -12.85 -2.13 -10.33
N SER A 187 -13.56 -3.09 -10.93
CA SER A 187 -13.06 -4.45 -11.10
C SER A 187 -11.74 -4.54 -11.88
N HIS A 188 -11.34 -3.45 -12.57
CA HIS A 188 -10.16 -3.38 -13.42
C HIS A 188 -9.00 -2.59 -12.79
N GLY A 189 -9.12 -2.08 -11.57
CA GLY A 189 -8.02 -1.34 -10.95
C GLY A 189 -8.47 -0.25 -9.99
N GLY A 190 -7.49 0.35 -9.32
CA GLY A 190 -7.62 1.60 -8.60
C GLY A 190 -6.83 2.71 -9.29
N HIS A 191 -7.22 3.95 -9.04
CA HIS A 191 -6.48 5.12 -9.51
C HIS A 191 -6.62 6.29 -8.53
N ALA A 192 -5.49 6.88 -8.16
CA ALA A 192 -5.42 8.08 -7.33
C ALA A 192 -5.31 9.33 -8.20
N ILE A 193 -6.13 10.33 -7.90
CA ILE A 193 -6.30 11.58 -8.64
C ILE A 193 -6.45 12.75 -7.67
N LEU A 194 -6.13 13.96 -8.13
CA LEU A 194 -6.20 15.16 -7.31
C LEU A 194 -7.43 16.00 -7.71
N PRO A 195 -8.51 16.01 -6.90
CA PRO A 195 -9.66 16.86 -7.17
C PRO A 195 -9.35 18.33 -6.84
N TYR A 196 -9.82 19.25 -7.68
CA TYR A 196 -9.54 20.68 -7.49
C TYR A 196 -10.72 21.64 -7.72
N ALA A 197 -11.80 21.17 -8.35
CA ALA A 197 -13.03 21.95 -8.47
C ALA A 197 -14.27 21.06 -8.54
N LEU A 198 -15.42 21.65 -8.24
CA LEU A 198 -16.74 21.09 -8.47
C LEU A 198 -17.46 21.96 -9.51
N GLU A 199 -17.95 21.34 -10.57
CA GLU A 199 -18.79 21.95 -11.60
C GLU A 199 -20.15 21.24 -11.60
N TRP A 200 -21.20 21.90 -11.15
CA TRP A 200 -22.53 21.33 -11.03
C TRP A 200 -23.26 21.38 -12.37
N VAL A 201 -23.60 20.20 -12.90
CA VAL A 201 -24.44 20.07 -14.09
C VAL A 201 -25.89 20.40 -13.74
N ASN A 202 -26.34 19.92 -12.58
CA ASN A 202 -27.63 20.23 -11.96
C ASN A 202 -27.56 19.85 -10.47
N LYS A 203 -28.60 20.09 -9.68
CA LYS A 203 -28.62 19.85 -8.22
C LYS A 203 -28.25 18.42 -7.76
N ASP A 204 -28.33 17.41 -8.63
CA ASP A 204 -28.06 16.01 -8.30
C ASP A 204 -26.80 15.47 -9.01
N VAL A 205 -26.24 16.19 -9.99
CA VAL A 205 -25.11 15.74 -10.81
C VAL A 205 -23.99 16.77 -10.79
N VAL A 206 -22.80 16.34 -10.36
CA VAL A 206 -21.60 17.18 -10.25
C VAL A 206 -20.42 16.54 -10.97
N ASN A 207 -19.64 17.36 -11.67
CA ASN A 207 -18.33 16.99 -12.19
C ASN A 207 -17.26 17.44 -11.19
N ILE A 208 -16.56 16.48 -10.59
CA ILE A 208 -15.37 16.74 -9.79
C ILE A 208 -14.21 16.89 -10.78
N LYS A 209 -13.71 18.10 -10.98
CA LYS A 209 -12.55 18.39 -11.84
C LYS A 209 -11.29 17.91 -11.17
N ILE A 210 -10.43 17.23 -11.94
CA ILE A 210 -9.29 16.50 -11.39
C ILE A 210 -8.01 16.74 -12.19
N TYR A 211 -6.87 16.73 -11.52
CA TYR A 211 -5.59 16.42 -12.14
C TYR A 211 -5.44 14.90 -12.21
N ASP A 212 -5.34 14.38 -13.43
CA ASP A 212 -5.10 12.98 -13.74
C ASP A 212 -3.69 12.81 -14.31
N SER A 213 -2.82 12.12 -13.56
CA SER A 213 -1.45 11.84 -13.98
C SER A 213 -1.36 10.94 -15.21
N ASN A 214 -2.43 10.24 -15.59
CA ASN A 214 -2.46 9.51 -16.86
C ASN A 214 -2.70 10.44 -18.07
N TRP A 215 -3.25 11.64 -17.88
CA TRP A 215 -3.54 12.57 -18.97
C TRP A 215 -3.02 13.99 -18.65
N PRO A 216 -1.69 14.18 -18.57
CA PRO A 216 -1.06 15.48 -18.33
C PRO A 216 -1.67 16.63 -19.14
N GLY A 217 -2.01 17.72 -18.45
CA GLY A 217 -2.51 18.94 -19.08
C GLY A 217 -3.90 18.83 -19.71
N LYS A 218 -4.61 17.70 -19.58
CA LYS A 218 -5.96 17.53 -20.10
C LYS A 218 -7.02 17.93 -19.06
N ASP A 219 -8.14 18.43 -19.55
CA ASP A 219 -9.32 18.64 -18.71
C ASP A 219 -9.98 17.28 -18.44
N ARG A 220 -10.04 16.88 -17.17
CA ARG A 220 -10.52 15.56 -16.73
C ARG A 220 -11.44 15.74 -15.53
N TYR A 221 -12.39 14.83 -15.39
CA TYR A 221 -13.39 14.88 -14.32
C TYR A 221 -13.90 13.49 -13.95
N VAL A 222 -14.42 13.39 -12.72
CA VAL A 222 -15.30 12.31 -12.28
C VAL A 222 -16.71 12.86 -12.20
N THR A 223 -17.66 12.24 -12.90
CA THR A 223 -19.08 12.62 -12.79
C THR A 223 -19.71 11.83 -11.66
N VAL A 224 -20.36 12.52 -10.73
CA VAL A 224 -21.08 11.92 -9.60
C VAL A 224 -22.57 12.26 -9.73
N ASP A 225 -23.41 11.23 -9.79
CA ASP A 225 -24.87 11.33 -9.70
C ASP A 225 -25.29 10.94 -8.28
N LEU A 226 -25.62 11.94 -7.48
CA LEU A 226 -26.02 11.79 -6.07
C LEU A 226 -27.40 11.14 -5.92
N LYS A 227 -28.24 11.21 -6.95
CA LYS A 227 -29.58 10.59 -6.94
C LYS A 227 -29.49 9.11 -7.29
N ALA A 228 -28.63 8.76 -8.25
CA ALA A 228 -28.37 7.37 -8.61
C ALA A 228 -27.40 6.67 -7.65
N ASP A 229 -26.71 7.43 -6.79
CA ASP A 229 -25.62 6.98 -5.91
C ASP A 229 -24.51 6.27 -6.70
N LYS A 230 -24.09 6.91 -7.80
CA LYS A 230 -23.09 6.38 -8.73
C LYS A 230 -22.12 7.45 -9.17
N TRP A 231 -20.94 7.01 -9.59
CA TRP A 231 -19.97 7.84 -10.28
C TRP A 231 -19.52 7.19 -11.59
N THR A 232 -18.96 8.00 -12.48
CA THR A 232 -18.34 7.58 -13.74
C THR A 232 -17.03 8.33 -13.97
N PHE A 233 -16.02 7.63 -14.46
CA PHE A 233 -14.69 8.18 -14.73
C PHE A 233 -14.11 7.57 -16.00
N ALA A 234 -13.74 8.41 -16.95
CA ALA A 234 -12.97 7.98 -18.12
C ALA A 234 -11.53 7.71 -17.70
N TYR A 235 -11.09 6.45 -17.77
CA TYR A 235 -9.76 6.06 -17.33
C TYR A 235 -8.77 6.06 -18.49
N SER A 236 -9.04 5.28 -19.53
CA SER A 236 -8.18 5.06 -20.69
C SER A 236 -8.61 5.86 -21.93
N GLY A 237 -9.83 6.37 -21.98
CA GLY A 237 -10.30 7.19 -23.09
C GLY A 237 -9.64 8.57 -23.09
N GLN A 238 -9.07 8.97 -24.23
CA GLN A 238 -8.50 10.31 -24.42
C GLN A 238 -9.57 11.41 -24.30
N ASP A 239 -10.75 11.15 -24.84
CA ASP A 239 -11.94 12.00 -24.69
C ASP A 239 -12.74 11.54 -23.46
N PRO A 240 -12.76 12.32 -22.36
CA PRO A 240 -13.46 11.93 -21.15
C PRO A 240 -14.98 11.81 -21.31
N ALA A 241 -15.57 12.42 -22.35
CA ALA A 241 -17.01 12.35 -22.59
C ALA A 241 -17.44 11.06 -23.32
N ASN A 242 -16.51 10.38 -24.00
CA ASN A 242 -16.81 9.28 -24.93
C ASN A 242 -15.91 8.06 -24.71
N ASP A 243 -15.44 7.83 -23.48
CA ASP A 243 -14.65 6.64 -23.15
C ASP A 243 -15.54 5.37 -23.15
N PRO A 244 -15.34 4.42 -24.09
CA PRO A 244 -16.14 3.19 -24.15
C PRO A 244 -15.89 2.25 -22.98
N GLU A 245 -14.78 2.43 -22.25
CA GLU A 245 -14.37 1.63 -21.10
C GLU A 245 -14.37 2.46 -19.80
N ALA A 246 -15.20 3.51 -19.75
CA ALA A 246 -15.35 4.34 -18.56
C ALA A 246 -15.67 3.49 -17.33
N TRP A 247 -14.96 3.76 -16.25
CA TRP A 247 -15.20 3.11 -14.97
C TRP A 247 -16.45 3.68 -14.33
N SER A 248 -17.16 2.82 -13.59
CA SER A 248 -18.29 3.24 -12.77
C SER A 248 -18.30 2.48 -11.45
N GLY A 249 -18.76 3.12 -10.39
CA GLY A 249 -18.89 2.52 -9.07
C GLY A 249 -19.88 3.27 -8.19
N GLY A 250 -20.08 2.75 -6.98
CA GLY A 250 -20.86 3.40 -5.93
C GLY A 250 -19.98 4.10 -4.90
N ALA A 251 -20.58 4.46 -3.76
CA ALA A 251 -19.88 5.14 -2.67
C ALA A 251 -18.65 4.37 -2.15
N ALA A 252 -18.74 3.04 -2.03
CA ALA A 252 -17.65 2.20 -1.50
C ALA A 252 -16.49 2.01 -2.49
N ASP A 253 -16.68 2.33 -3.77
CA ASP A 253 -15.67 2.24 -4.82
C ASP A 253 -14.97 3.59 -5.06
N MET A 254 -15.18 4.55 -4.17
CA MET A 254 -14.55 5.86 -4.15
C MET A 254 -14.13 6.18 -2.72
N ASP A 255 -12.89 6.61 -2.53
CA ASP A 255 -12.41 7.10 -1.24
C ASP A 255 -11.73 8.46 -1.38
N MET A 256 -11.44 9.05 -0.24
CA MET A 256 -10.65 10.28 -0.15
C MET A 256 -9.57 10.06 0.91
N THR A 257 -8.46 10.76 0.76
CA THR A 257 -7.37 10.70 1.72
C THR A 257 -6.91 12.11 2.03
N SER A 258 -6.94 12.49 3.29
CA SER A 258 -6.53 13.83 3.70
C SER A 258 -5.01 14.02 3.58
N ILE A 259 -4.59 15.22 3.19
CA ILE A 259 -3.16 15.58 3.24
C ILE A 259 -2.65 15.57 4.69
N SER A 260 -3.52 15.85 5.66
CA SER A 260 -3.18 15.85 7.09
C SER A 260 -2.78 14.48 7.61
N SER A 261 -3.46 13.39 7.21
CA SER A 261 -3.09 12.04 7.64
C SER A 261 -1.68 11.65 7.16
N ARG A 262 -1.28 12.17 5.99
CA ARG A 262 0.09 12.05 5.50
C ARG A 262 1.03 12.84 6.38
N THR A 263 0.73 14.11 6.72
CA THR A 263 1.59 14.97 7.59
C THR A 263 1.87 14.38 8.97
N SER A 264 0.94 13.62 9.52
CA SER A 264 1.08 12.96 10.82
C SER A 264 1.54 11.51 10.74
N GLY A 265 1.89 11.01 9.55
CA GLY A 265 2.20 9.60 9.33
C GLY A 265 3.42 9.13 10.14
N THR A 266 3.32 7.94 10.73
CA THR A 266 4.40 7.37 11.56
C THR A 266 5.16 6.27 10.82
N CYS A 267 6.41 6.04 11.22
CA CYS A 267 7.26 4.99 10.67
C CYS A 267 6.67 3.60 10.97
N PRO A 268 6.37 2.77 9.94
CA PRO A 268 5.67 1.50 10.14
C PRO A 268 6.52 0.39 10.76
N PHE A 269 7.85 0.54 10.77
CA PHE A 269 8.81 -0.46 11.27
C PHE A 269 9.68 0.06 12.43
N CYS A 270 9.48 1.29 12.90
CA CYS A 270 10.31 1.87 13.96
C CYS A 270 9.87 1.41 15.36
N ALA A 271 10.81 1.36 16.31
CA ALA A 271 10.64 0.76 17.64
C ALA A 271 9.53 1.40 18.49
N SER A 272 9.14 2.65 18.19
CA SER A 272 7.87 3.23 18.64
C SER A 272 6.68 2.56 17.91
N LYS A 273 6.59 1.23 17.97
CA LYS A 273 5.48 0.39 17.44
C LYS A 273 4.13 0.69 18.11
N SER A 274 4.03 1.76 18.91
CA SER A 274 2.98 2.06 19.87
C SER A 274 1.59 2.37 19.28
N SER A 275 1.31 2.00 18.02
CA SER A 275 -0.04 2.07 17.44
C SER A 275 -0.21 1.38 16.07
N VAL A 276 0.65 0.42 15.65
CA VAL A 276 0.38 -0.30 14.39
C VAL A 276 -0.74 -1.33 14.60
N ASP A 277 -2.00 -0.89 14.58
CA ASP A 277 -3.16 -1.78 14.79
C ASP A 277 -3.64 -2.42 13.47
N LYS A 278 -2.79 -2.46 12.43
CA LYS A 278 -3.18 -2.91 11.10
C LYS A 278 -2.09 -3.75 10.42
N THR A 279 -2.54 -4.82 9.78
CA THR A 279 -1.79 -5.54 8.75
C THR A 279 -2.06 -4.88 7.40
N ILE A 280 -0.99 -4.55 6.66
CA ILE A 280 -1.05 -3.96 5.32
C ILE A 280 -0.19 -4.81 4.40
N LEU A 281 -0.81 -5.44 3.40
CA LEU A 281 -0.14 -6.31 2.44
C LEU A 281 -0.39 -5.83 1.01
N VAL A 282 0.58 -6.08 0.14
CA VAL A 282 0.47 -5.97 -1.31
C VAL A 282 0.59 -7.38 -1.88
N VAL A 283 -0.46 -7.83 -2.56
CA VAL A 283 -0.51 -9.12 -3.25
C VAL A 283 -0.38 -8.85 -4.75
N ARG A 284 0.77 -9.19 -5.32
CA ARG A 284 0.99 -9.18 -6.77
C ARG A 284 0.97 -10.61 -7.31
N SER A 285 0.03 -10.91 -8.20
CA SER A 285 -0.19 -12.27 -8.70
C SER A 285 -0.32 -12.30 -10.21
N ALA A 286 0.20 -13.35 -10.84
CA ALA A 286 0.12 -13.57 -12.29
C ALA A 286 -1.33 -13.78 -12.78
N ASP A 287 -2.25 -14.15 -11.87
CA ASP A 287 -3.66 -14.35 -12.14
C ASP A 287 -4.49 -13.90 -10.91
N PRO A 288 -5.63 -13.19 -11.08
CA PRO A 288 -6.53 -12.82 -9.98
C PRO A 288 -7.28 -14.00 -9.31
N ASN A 289 -6.88 -15.25 -9.52
CA ASN A 289 -7.55 -16.45 -8.99
C ASN A 289 -7.27 -16.78 -7.51
N TRP A 290 -6.52 -15.93 -6.80
CA TRP A 290 -6.19 -16.14 -5.40
C TRP A 290 -7.34 -15.78 -4.44
N SER A 291 -7.27 -16.25 -3.20
CA SER A 291 -8.22 -15.86 -2.15
C SER A 291 -7.56 -15.75 -0.78
N VAL A 292 -8.16 -14.95 0.09
CA VAL A 292 -7.82 -14.81 1.50
C VAL A 292 -9.03 -15.18 2.35
N LYS A 293 -8.82 -16.10 3.28
CA LYS A 293 -9.80 -16.56 4.28
C LYS A 293 -9.54 -15.87 5.61
N THR A 294 -10.59 -15.25 6.13
CA THR A 294 -10.66 -14.63 7.46
C THR A 294 -11.66 -15.42 8.33
N LYS A 295 -11.86 -14.99 9.58
CA LYS A 295 -12.95 -15.55 10.42
C LYS A 295 -14.35 -15.40 9.80
N ASN A 296 -14.52 -14.41 8.93
CA ASN A 296 -15.77 -14.08 8.23
C ASN A 296 -15.90 -14.80 6.87
N GLY A 297 -14.96 -15.69 6.52
CA GLY A 297 -14.95 -16.51 5.31
C GLY A 297 -13.92 -16.08 4.25
N ALA A 298 -13.89 -16.76 3.10
CA ALA A 298 -12.94 -16.51 2.02
C ALA A 298 -13.44 -15.58 0.91
N PHE A 299 -12.63 -14.59 0.54
CA PHE A 299 -12.86 -13.67 -0.58
C PHE A 299 -11.54 -13.36 -1.30
N GLY A 300 -11.61 -12.62 -2.40
CA GLY A 300 -10.45 -12.30 -3.23
C GLY A 300 -10.90 -11.46 -4.43
N PRO A 301 -10.01 -11.29 -5.43
CA PRO A 301 -10.25 -10.45 -6.60
C PRO A 301 -11.55 -10.75 -7.36
N THR A 302 -11.99 -12.00 -7.40
CA THR A 302 -13.16 -12.47 -8.16
C THR A 302 -14.45 -12.52 -7.32
N GLY A 303 -14.37 -12.24 -6.02
CA GLY A 303 -15.52 -12.19 -5.13
C GLY A 303 -16.33 -10.90 -5.26
N LYS A 304 -17.62 -10.93 -4.89
CA LYS A 304 -18.40 -9.69 -4.75
C LYS A 304 -17.98 -8.93 -3.49
N GLY A 305 -17.58 -7.68 -3.66
CA GLY A 305 -17.24 -6.75 -2.58
C GLY A 305 -15.76 -6.70 -2.25
N ALA A 306 -15.25 -5.49 -2.03
CA ALA A 306 -13.86 -5.23 -1.65
C ALA A 306 -13.59 -5.49 -0.16
N THR A 307 -14.59 -5.79 0.66
CA THR A 307 -14.45 -5.96 2.11
C THR A 307 -15.16 -7.21 2.62
N ARG A 308 -14.65 -7.76 3.72
CA ARG A 308 -15.28 -8.86 4.47
C ARG A 308 -15.04 -8.71 5.97
N GLY A 309 -16.02 -8.13 6.65
CA GLY A 309 -15.79 -7.59 8.00
C GLY A 309 -14.80 -6.43 7.90
N ASP A 310 -13.80 -6.41 8.78
CA ASP A 310 -12.79 -5.34 8.83
C ASP A 310 -11.59 -5.58 7.91
N VAL A 311 -11.61 -6.65 7.10
CA VAL A 311 -10.57 -6.93 6.11
C VAL A 311 -10.99 -6.37 4.76
N SER A 312 -10.11 -5.58 4.15
CA SER A 312 -10.30 -5.03 2.81
C SER A 312 -9.32 -5.65 1.80
N VAL A 313 -9.75 -5.77 0.56
CA VAL A 313 -8.98 -6.17 -0.62
C VAL A 313 -9.34 -5.19 -1.73
N VAL A 314 -8.50 -4.20 -1.96
CA VAL A 314 -8.73 -3.16 -2.97
C VAL A 314 -7.74 -3.31 -4.13
N PRO A 315 -8.20 -3.21 -5.39
CA PRO A 315 -7.30 -3.29 -6.52
C PRO A 315 -6.41 -2.05 -6.57
N MET A 316 -5.10 -2.22 -6.59
CA MET A 316 -4.16 -1.13 -6.92
C MET A 316 -4.03 -1.03 -8.44
N ARG A 317 -3.96 -2.18 -9.11
CA ARG A 317 -4.03 -2.28 -10.58
C ARG A 317 -4.50 -3.67 -11.00
N SER A 318 -5.43 -3.73 -11.95
CA SER A 318 -5.68 -4.94 -12.72
C SER A 318 -5.05 -4.87 -14.11
N ALA A 319 -4.82 -6.04 -14.70
CA ALA A 319 -4.65 -6.14 -16.15
C ALA A 319 -5.94 -5.64 -16.82
N THR A 320 -5.81 -5.00 -17.98
CA THR A 320 -6.93 -4.32 -18.64
C THR A 320 -8.00 -5.25 -19.20
N ASN A 321 -7.84 -6.56 -19.03
CA ASN A 321 -8.84 -7.58 -19.25
C ASN A 321 -8.64 -8.68 -18.19
N ALA A 322 -9.62 -9.56 -18.00
CA ALA A 322 -9.74 -10.57 -16.95
C ALA A 322 -8.58 -11.61 -16.79
N GLY A 323 -7.39 -11.38 -17.35
CA GLY A 323 -6.18 -12.18 -17.15
C GLY A 323 -4.90 -11.32 -17.23
N GLY A 324 -3.87 -11.72 -16.49
CA GLY A 324 -2.58 -11.05 -16.41
C GLY A 324 -2.20 -10.62 -14.99
N VAL A 325 -1.02 -10.01 -14.85
CA VAL A 325 -0.49 -9.63 -13.53
C VAL A 325 -1.37 -8.56 -12.88
N THR A 326 -1.81 -8.85 -11.65
CA THR A 326 -2.65 -7.97 -10.84
C THR A 326 -1.95 -7.60 -9.55
N SER A 327 -2.29 -6.45 -8.98
CA SER A 327 -1.82 -5.99 -7.67
C SER A 327 -3.00 -5.52 -6.83
N TYR A 328 -3.10 -6.03 -5.61
CA TYR A 328 -4.12 -5.67 -4.62
C TYR A 328 -3.47 -5.24 -3.32
N MET A 329 -4.03 -4.23 -2.67
CA MET A 329 -3.73 -3.90 -1.30
C MET A 329 -4.74 -4.62 -0.40
N VAL A 330 -4.23 -5.30 0.63
CA VAL A 330 -5.03 -5.98 1.65
C VAL A 330 -4.78 -5.28 2.97
N THR A 331 -5.85 -4.81 3.61
CA THR A 331 -5.78 -4.26 4.98
C THR A 331 -6.58 -5.13 5.93
N ALA A 332 -6.07 -5.35 7.13
CA ALA A 332 -6.76 -6.09 8.18
C ALA A 332 -6.42 -5.51 9.57
N PRO A 333 -7.27 -5.73 10.59
CA PRO A 333 -6.88 -5.44 11.97
C PRO A 333 -5.66 -6.25 12.40
N SER A 334 -4.88 -5.72 13.35
CA SER A 334 -3.80 -6.46 14.01
C SER A 334 -4.31 -7.80 14.56
N ALA A 335 -3.46 -8.82 14.54
CA ALA A 335 -3.78 -10.18 14.99
C ALA A 335 -4.91 -10.92 14.25
N GLU A 336 -5.54 -10.34 13.21
CA GLU A 336 -6.42 -11.10 12.33
C GLU A 336 -5.58 -12.10 11.53
N LYS A 337 -5.90 -13.39 11.66
CA LYS A 337 -5.23 -14.47 10.93
C LYS A 337 -5.74 -14.51 9.49
N LEU A 338 -4.84 -14.32 8.53
CA LEU A 338 -5.13 -14.35 7.10
C LEU A 338 -4.61 -15.65 6.49
N SER A 339 -5.49 -16.46 5.92
CA SER A 339 -5.11 -17.70 5.24
C SER A 339 -5.31 -17.57 3.74
N PHE A 340 -4.22 -17.55 2.99
CA PHE A 340 -4.19 -17.38 1.54
C PHE A 340 -4.18 -18.72 0.80
N LYS A 341 -4.91 -18.76 -0.31
CA LYS A 341 -4.73 -19.72 -1.40
C LYS A 341 -4.17 -18.95 -2.59
N LEU A 342 -2.98 -19.34 -3.05
CA LEU A 342 -2.21 -18.67 -4.10
C LEU A 342 -1.93 -19.67 -5.24
N PRO A 343 -2.88 -19.88 -6.17
CA PRO A 343 -2.76 -20.91 -7.22
C PRO A 343 -1.74 -20.60 -8.32
N SER A 344 -1.36 -19.34 -8.46
CA SER A 344 -0.46 -18.85 -9.50
C SER A 344 0.75 -18.16 -8.89
N THR A 345 1.80 -17.93 -9.70
CA THR A 345 2.99 -17.17 -9.27
C THR A 345 2.55 -15.90 -8.58
N THR A 346 2.94 -15.74 -7.32
CA THR A 346 2.49 -14.65 -6.47
C THR A 346 3.60 -14.21 -5.54
N ARG A 347 3.73 -12.89 -5.41
CA ARG A 347 4.49 -12.24 -4.36
C ARG A 347 3.51 -11.53 -3.42
N VAL A 348 3.60 -11.83 -2.12
CA VAL A 348 2.94 -11.07 -1.06
C VAL A 348 4.03 -10.32 -0.30
N THR A 349 3.92 -9.01 -0.16
CA THR A 349 4.83 -8.18 0.65
C THR A 349 4.03 -7.31 1.59
N GLY A 350 4.56 -6.95 2.75
CA GLY A 350 3.80 -6.10 3.66
C GLY A 350 4.31 -6.08 5.09
N PHE A 351 3.46 -5.57 5.96
CA PHE A 351 3.70 -5.43 7.39
C PHE A 351 2.50 -5.94 8.16
N THR A 352 2.77 -6.63 9.26
CA THR A 352 1.82 -6.85 10.35
C THR A 352 2.05 -5.78 11.43
N SER A 353 1.45 -5.94 12.61
CA SER A 353 1.80 -5.04 13.73
C SER A 353 3.19 -5.30 14.32
N THR A 354 3.79 -6.46 14.01
CA THR A 354 5.04 -6.89 14.66
C THR A 354 6.21 -7.04 13.71
N ALA A 355 5.99 -7.33 12.42
CA ALA A 355 7.06 -7.68 11.50
C ALA A 355 6.73 -7.31 10.06
N ALA A 356 7.78 -7.12 9.26
CA ALA A 356 7.68 -7.12 7.81
C ALA A 356 7.68 -8.56 7.28
N ILE A 357 6.89 -8.80 6.24
CA ILE A 357 6.76 -10.12 5.63
C ILE A 357 6.91 -10.04 4.12
N GLN A 358 7.48 -11.10 3.54
CA GLN A 358 7.46 -11.37 2.12
C GLN A 358 7.27 -12.86 1.88
N ILE A 359 6.42 -13.21 0.92
CA ILE A 359 6.15 -14.58 0.49
C ILE A 359 6.29 -14.61 -1.03
N ASP A 360 7.14 -15.49 -1.53
CA ASP A 360 7.27 -15.79 -2.95
C ASP A 360 6.83 -17.23 -3.21
N THR A 361 5.89 -17.43 -4.13
CA THR A 361 5.47 -18.77 -4.56
C THR A 361 5.32 -18.82 -6.07
N ALA A 362 5.68 -19.97 -6.67
CA ALA A 362 5.36 -20.28 -8.07
C ALA A 362 3.87 -20.65 -8.28
N GLY A 363 3.10 -20.73 -7.19
CA GLY A 363 1.70 -21.13 -7.17
C GLY A 363 1.51 -22.56 -6.68
N SER A 364 0.45 -22.78 -5.91
CA SER A 364 0.09 -24.09 -5.38
C SER A 364 -1.42 -24.29 -5.37
N SER A 365 -1.88 -25.44 -5.89
CA SER A 365 -3.30 -25.80 -5.93
C SER A 365 -3.79 -26.37 -4.60
N THR A 366 -2.90 -26.92 -3.79
CA THR A 366 -3.23 -27.57 -2.51
C THR A 366 -2.68 -26.80 -1.32
N GLY A 367 -1.50 -26.20 -1.46
CA GLY A 367 -0.83 -25.44 -0.41
C GLY A 367 -1.60 -24.20 0.02
N SER A 368 -1.23 -23.67 1.16
CA SER A 368 -1.77 -22.48 1.78
C SER A 368 -0.67 -21.72 2.46
N VAL A 369 -0.85 -20.41 2.53
CA VAL A 369 0.01 -19.54 3.31
C VAL A 369 -0.84 -18.93 4.40
N VAL A 370 -0.28 -18.85 5.61
CA VAL A 370 -0.94 -18.27 6.77
C VAL A 370 -0.07 -17.12 7.24
N ILE A 371 -0.68 -15.95 7.37
CA ILE A 371 -0.08 -14.76 7.96
C ILE A 371 -0.85 -14.47 9.25
N ALA A 372 -0.12 -14.49 10.35
CA ALA A 372 -0.55 -14.00 11.65
C ALA A 372 0.36 -12.83 12.05
N ASP A 373 0.09 -12.24 13.20
CA ASP A 373 0.74 -10.99 13.60
C ASP A 373 2.25 -11.09 13.69
N ASN A 374 2.78 -12.17 14.24
CA ASN A 374 4.22 -12.42 14.43
C ASN A 374 4.70 -13.71 13.76
N ASN A 375 3.88 -14.32 12.91
CA ASN A 375 4.18 -15.59 12.28
C ASN A 375 3.72 -15.61 10.82
N ILE A 376 4.57 -16.19 9.98
CA ILE A 376 4.19 -16.67 8.65
C ILE A 376 4.45 -18.16 8.56
N SER A 377 3.52 -18.90 7.94
CA SER A 377 3.66 -20.35 7.76
C SER A 377 3.03 -20.84 6.47
N THR A 378 3.51 -21.96 5.97
CA THR A 378 3.01 -22.59 4.75
C THR A 378 3.25 -24.09 4.73
N ASP A 379 2.32 -24.82 4.12
CA ASP A 379 2.45 -26.22 3.73
C ASP A 379 2.86 -26.39 2.25
N ASP A 380 3.11 -25.29 1.53
CA ASP A 380 3.69 -25.32 0.18
C ASP A 380 5.23 -25.40 0.26
N PRO A 381 5.85 -26.54 -0.08
CA PRO A 381 7.31 -26.70 0.01
C PRO A 381 8.10 -25.77 -0.90
N ASN A 382 7.46 -25.20 -1.93
CA ASN A 382 8.10 -24.32 -2.89
C ASN A 382 7.90 -22.84 -2.55
N ALA A 383 7.05 -22.52 -1.57
CA ALA A 383 6.90 -21.15 -1.10
C ALA A 383 8.12 -20.75 -0.26
N VAL A 384 8.71 -19.61 -0.61
CA VAL A 384 9.77 -18.96 0.16
C VAL A 384 9.12 -17.95 1.09
N LEU A 385 9.26 -18.18 2.38
CA LEU A 385 8.86 -17.25 3.43
C LEU A 385 10.03 -16.34 3.77
N THR A 386 9.78 -15.06 4.02
CA THR A 386 10.73 -14.10 4.58
C THR A 386 10.03 -13.27 5.64
N LEU A 387 10.61 -13.18 6.82
CA LEU A 387 10.11 -12.34 7.91
C LEU A 387 11.27 -11.52 8.47
N ALA A 388 11.05 -10.22 8.66
CA ALA A 388 11.99 -9.31 9.29
C ALA A 388 11.35 -8.60 10.48
N ASP A 389 12.07 -8.54 11.60
CA ASP A 389 11.69 -7.81 12.81
C ASP A 389 12.91 -7.03 13.30
N GLY A 390 12.85 -5.71 13.14
CA GLY A 390 13.96 -4.80 13.37
C GLY A 390 15.21 -5.18 12.58
N ALA A 391 16.25 -5.55 13.32
CA ALA A 391 17.57 -5.92 12.79
C ALA A 391 17.65 -7.37 12.32
N LEU A 392 16.64 -8.20 12.60
CA LEU A 392 16.66 -9.63 12.30
C LEU A 392 15.88 -9.93 11.03
N VAL A 393 16.39 -10.85 10.21
CA VAL A 393 15.65 -11.39 9.07
C VAL A 393 15.97 -12.85 8.84
N ALA A 394 14.92 -13.61 8.59
CA ALA A 394 15.00 -14.99 8.16
C ALA A 394 14.25 -15.18 6.85
N SER A 395 14.79 -16.00 5.96
CA SER A 395 14.03 -16.54 4.85
C SER A 395 14.20 -18.05 4.74
N SER A 396 13.16 -18.77 4.33
CA SER A 396 13.19 -20.22 4.27
C SER A 396 12.20 -20.80 3.27
N ASN A 397 12.49 -22.00 2.76
CA ASN A 397 11.54 -22.82 2.00
C ASN A 397 11.60 -24.28 2.46
N GLY A 398 10.51 -25.02 2.38
CA GLY A 398 10.41 -26.42 2.82
C GLY A 398 8.99 -26.82 3.19
N GLU A 399 8.76 -28.10 3.45
CA GLU A 399 7.45 -28.56 3.95
C GLU A 399 7.21 -28.05 5.38
N ASN A 400 5.96 -27.81 5.75
CA ASN A 400 5.57 -27.29 7.08
C ASN A 400 6.42 -26.10 7.55
N ASN A 401 6.81 -25.23 6.61
CA ASN A 401 7.71 -24.14 6.88
C ASN A 401 7.02 -23.02 7.67
N SER A 402 7.68 -22.50 8.69
CA SER A 402 7.22 -21.37 9.46
C SER A 402 8.38 -20.50 9.95
N ILE A 403 8.12 -19.20 10.06
CA ILE A 403 9.01 -18.23 10.68
C ILE A 403 8.20 -17.45 11.71
N THR A 404 8.67 -17.41 12.96
CA THR A 404 7.99 -16.75 14.07
C THR A 404 8.91 -15.76 14.77
N SER A 405 8.45 -14.53 14.98
CA SER A 405 9.13 -13.56 15.86
C SER A 405 8.59 -13.62 17.29
N ASN A 406 9.50 -13.50 18.26
CA ASN A 406 9.16 -13.17 19.65
C ASN A 406 9.64 -11.76 20.07
N GLY A 407 10.16 -10.98 19.13
CA GLY A 407 10.74 -9.65 19.35
C GLY A 407 12.24 -9.63 19.66
N GLU A 408 12.84 -10.76 20.00
CA GLU A 408 14.29 -10.91 20.30
C GLU A 408 14.99 -11.88 19.35
N THR A 409 14.27 -12.90 18.87
CA THR A 409 14.75 -13.90 17.92
C THR A 409 13.69 -14.20 16.87
N LEU A 410 14.13 -14.73 15.72
CA LEU A 410 13.25 -15.36 14.74
C LEU A 410 13.48 -16.86 14.75
N ALA A 411 12.45 -17.63 15.08
CA ALA A 411 12.48 -19.08 15.03
C ALA A 411 12.05 -19.54 13.63
N VAL A 412 12.92 -20.28 12.94
CA VAL A 412 12.66 -20.95 11.66
C VAL A 412 12.45 -22.43 11.91
N GLU A 413 11.29 -22.96 11.50
CA GLU A 413 10.95 -24.38 11.59
C GLU A 413 10.47 -24.88 10.24
N LEU A 414 11.06 -25.99 9.75
CA LEU A 414 10.63 -26.62 8.50
C LEU A 414 11.01 -28.10 8.45
N THR A 415 10.41 -28.81 7.51
CA THR A 415 10.75 -30.19 7.15
C THR A 415 11.36 -30.21 5.75
N THR A 416 12.52 -30.85 5.60
CA THR A 416 13.14 -31.04 4.28
C THR A 416 12.44 -32.14 3.50
N LYS A 417 12.75 -32.26 2.21
CA LYS A 417 12.23 -33.34 1.36
C LYS A 417 12.65 -34.74 1.84
N SER A 418 13.76 -34.87 2.57
CA SER A 418 14.19 -36.14 3.15
C SER A 418 13.42 -36.52 4.43
N GLY A 419 12.58 -35.61 4.94
CA GLY A 419 11.87 -35.75 6.21
C GLY A 419 12.67 -35.27 7.42
N GLN A 420 13.81 -34.61 7.21
CA GLN A 420 14.60 -34.03 8.30
C GLN A 420 13.92 -32.76 8.82
N GLU A 421 13.77 -32.66 10.15
CA GLU A 421 13.33 -31.44 10.81
C GLU A 421 14.50 -30.46 10.95
N VAL A 422 14.27 -29.21 10.56
CA VAL A 422 15.21 -28.10 10.71
C VAL A 422 14.57 -27.09 11.67
N SER A 423 15.28 -26.80 12.75
CA SER A 423 14.95 -25.75 13.72
C SER A 423 16.18 -24.86 13.90
N LEU A 424 15.99 -23.56 13.72
CA LEU A 424 17.05 -22.56 13.77
C LEU A 424 16.52 -21.26 14.38
N ASP A 425 17.28 -20.70 15.31
CA ASP A 425 17.06 -19.35 15.82
C ASP A 425 17.98 -18.34 15.13
N VAL A 426 17.39 -17.27 14.62
CA VAL A 426 18.09 -16.07 14.14
C VAL A 426 18.17 -15.09 15.31
N THR A 427 19.39 -14.65 15.63
CA THR A 427 19.70 -13.82 16.80
C THR A 427 20.56 -12.63 16.41
N SER A 428 20.85 -11.73 17.34
CA SER A 428 21.76 -10.60 17.10
C SER A 428 23.20 -11.01 16.73
N GLU A 429 23.62 -12.23 17.02
CA GLU A 429 24.93 -12.77 16.62
C GLU A 429 24.96 -13.23 15.16
N ALA A 430 23.80 -13.66 14.64
CA ALA A 430 23.59 -14.10 13.27
C ALA A 430 22.28 -13.49 12.74
N PRO A 431 22.26 -12.16 12.49
CA PRO A 431 21.01 -11.40 12.33
C PRO A 431 20.28 -11.63 11.00
N ALA A 432 20.97 -12.18 10.00
CA ALA A 432 20.37 -12.44 8.70
C ALA A 432 20.70 -13.86 8.23
N VAL A 433 19.66 -14.66 8.05
CA VAL A 433 19.78 -16.07 7.64
C VAL A 433 18.83 -16.42 6.50
N GLU A 434 19.28 -17.28 5.60
CA GLU A 434 18.46 -17.93 4.58
C GLU A 434 18.62 -19.46 4.66
N VAL A 435 17.51 -20.18 4.79
CA VAL A 435 17.47 -21.65 4.76
C VAL A 435 16.90 -22.13 3.43
N ARG A 436 17.72 -22.82 2.64
CA ARG A 436 17.33 -23.35 1.33
C ARG A 436 17.15 -24.86 1.40
N THR A 437 16.07 -25.37 0.83
CA THR A 437 15.82 -26.81 0.69
C THR A 437 15.56 -27.21 -0.77
N GLY A 438 15.55 -28.51 -1.05
CA GLY A 438 15.18 -29.03 -2.37
C GLY A 438 16.15 -28.59 -3.47
N THR A 439 15.63 -28.13 -4.60
CA THR A 439 16.46 -27.68 -5.73
C THR A 439 17.32 -26.47 -5.38
N SER A 440 16.83 -25.58 -4.50
CA SER A 440 17.55 -24.41 -4.02
C SER A 440 18.79 -24.77 -3.19
N ALA A 441 18.82 -25.96 -2.59
CA ALA A 441 19.94 -26.46 -1.78
C ALA A 441 21.11 -27.00 -2.62
N SER A 442 21.10 -26.85 -3.94
CA SER A 442 22.26 -27.16 -4.83
C SER A 442 22.89 -28.55 -4.61
N GLY A 443 22.05 -29.56 -4.34
CA GLY A 443 22.49 -30.96 -4.16
C GLY A 443 22.73 -31.41 -2.71
N SER A 444 22.61 -30.51 -1.73
CA SER A 444 22.47 -30.90 -0.31
C SER A 444 20.99 -31.09 0.04
N ASP A 445 20.69 -31.66 1.20
CA ASP A 445 19.30 -31.78 1.65
C ASP A 445 18.74 -30.40 2.04
N TYR A 446 19.55 -29.64 2.77
CA TYR A 446 19.33 -28.23 3.00
C TYR A 446 20.64 -27.44 3.10
N GLN A 447 20.53 -26.12 3.03
CA GLN A 447 21.61 -25.17 3.28
C GLN A 447 21.14 -24.10 4.25
N VAL A 448 22.06 -23.64 5.11
CA VAL A 448 21.88 -22.45 5.94
C VAL A 448 22.94 -21.45 5.50
N LEU A 449 22.49 -20.30 5.02
CA LEU A 449 23.34 -19.18 4.63
C LEU A 449 23.20 -18.08 5.69
N THR A 450 24.30 -17.64 6.28
CA THR A 450 24.32 -16.60 7.33
C THR A 450 25.15 -15.42 6.85
N GLN A 451 24.60 -14.20 6.89
CA GLN A 451 25.37 -12.99 6.63
C GLN A 451 26.33 -12.72 7.79
N THR A 452 27.63 -12.69 7.53
CA THR A 452 28.67 -12.50 8.57
C THR A 452 29.48 -11.22 8.41
N GLY A 453 29.29 -10.49 7.32
CA GLY A 453 29.80 -9.14 7.07
C GLY A 453 29.15 -8.54 5.82
N ASP A 454 29.44 -7.29 5.45
CA ASP A 454 28.70 -6.58 4.38
C ASP A 454 28.68 -7.30 3.02
N ASN A 455 29.76 -8.03 2.69
CA ASN A 455 29.87 -8.80 1.44
C ASN A 455 30.35 -10.24 1.69
N THR A 456 30.00 -10.81 2.84
CA THR A 456 30.47 -12.15 3.23
C THR A 456 29.32 -12.97 3.80
N VAL A 457 29.12 -14.16 3.23
CA VAL A 457 28.12 -15.13 3.66
C VAL A 457 28.81 -16.44 4.01
N GLU A 458 28.48 -16.99 5.18
CA GLU A 458 28.82 -18.37 5.52
C GLU A 458 27.73 -19.31 5.00
N GLN A 459 28.12 -20.31 4.21
CA GLN A 459 27.22 -21.33 3.68
C GLN A 459 27.52 -22.67 4.33
N LYS A 460 26.56 -23.15 5.13
CA LYS A 460 26.54 -24.51 5.69
C LYS A 460 25.63 -25.41 4.86
N SER A 461 26.19 -26.41 4.20
CA SER A 461 25.43 -27.42 3.43
C SER A 461 25.34 -28.72 4.22
N VAL A 462 24.14 -29.27 4.37
CA VAL A 462 23.88 -30.51 5.12
C VAL A 462 23.26 -31.54 4.20
N ASP A 463 23.84 -32.74 4.13
CA ASP A 463 23.31 -33.85 3.34
C ASP A 463 22.18 -34.61 4.06
N ALA A 464 21.51 -35.53 3.36
CA ALA A 464 20.40 -36.30 3.91
C ALA A 464 20.79 -37.25 5.06
N ASN A 465 22.09 -37.45 5.31
CA ASN A 465 22.60 -38.21 6.46
C ASN A 465 23.00 -37.30 7.63
N GLY A 466 22.74 -35.99 7.53
CA GLY A 466 23.08 -34.99 8.54
C GLY A 466 24.56 -34.56 8.52
N LYS A 467 25.36 -34.99 7.53
CA LYS A 467 26.76 -34.56 7.43
C LYS A 467 26.81 -33.15 6.87
N SER A 468 27.55 -32.27 7.55
CA SER A 468 27.65 -30.86 7.17
C SER A 468 29.02 -30.48 6.61
N THR A 469 29.02 -29.48 5.74
CA THR A 469 30.21 -28.79 5.24
C THR A 469 29.96 -27.29 5.33
N VAL A 470 31.00 -26.51 5.61
CA VAL A 470 30.93 -25.05 5.74
C VAL A 470 31.94 -24.43 4.79
N LYS A 471 31.54 -23.36 4.10
CA LYS A 471 32.44 -22.51 3.32
C LYS A 471 31.99 -21.06 3.40
N THR A 472 32.92 -20.16 3.17
CA THR A 472 32.65 -18.73 3.02
C THR A 472 32.50 -18.40 1.54
N ILE A 473 31.50 -17.58 1.20
CA ILE A 473 31.28 -17.06 -0.15
C ILE A 473 31.13 -15.54 -0.08
N ASP A 474 31.53 -14.87 -1.16
CA ASP A 474 31.32 -13.44 -1.31
C ASP A 474 29.88 -13.14 -1.72
N GLY A 475 29.29 -12.11 -1.13
CA GLY A 475 27.97 -11.61 -1.50
C GLY A 475 27.13 -11.12 -0.33
N GLN A 476 25.88 -10.78 -0.65
CA GLN A 476 24.88 -10.31 0.30
C GLN A 476 23.59 -11.14 0.14
N LEU A 477 22.98 -11.52 1.26
CA LEU A 477 21.70 -12.19 1.27
C LEU A 477 20.62 -11.24 0.77
N GLY A 478 19.84 -11.69 -0.22
CA GLY A 478 18.80 -10.87 -0.83
C GLY A 478 17.81 -10.33 0.19
N ASN A 479 17.49 -11.10 1.23
CA ASN A 479 16.54 -10.72 2.29
C ASN A 479 16.96 -9.47 3.11
N THR A 480 18.21 -9.04 3.01
CA THR A 480 18.73 -7.80 3.62
C THR A 480 18.69 -6.56 2.71
N THR A 481 18.31 -6.71 1.45
CA THR A 481 18.41 -5.65 0.43
C THR A 481 17.08 -4.91 0.19
N SER A 482 17.13 -3.63 -0.18
CA SER A 482 15.92 -2.82 -0.50
C SER A 482 15.26 -3.17 -1.84
N ASN A 483 15.95 -3.95 -2.69
CA ASN A 483 15.44 -4.34 -3.99
C ASN A 483 15.70 -5.83 -4.25
N GLN A 484 14.64 -6.54 -4.60
CA GLN A 484 14.71 -7.91 -5.08
C GLN A 484 13.84 -8.03 -6.32
N ALA A 485 14.44 -8.50 -7.41
CA ALA A 485 13.69 -8.77 -8.63
C ALA A 485 12.49 -9.69 -8.32
N PRO A 486 11.27 -9.33 -8.77
CA PRO A 486 10.15 -10.24 -8.69
C PRO A 486 10.37 -11.45 -9.61
N PRO A 487 9.65 -12.56 -9.37
CA PRO A 487 9.52 -13.63 -10.36
C PRO A 487 9.23 -13.04 -11.75
N THR A 488 9.80 -13.62 -12.80
CA THR A 488 9.73 -13.09 -14.17
C THR A 488 8.30 -12.88 -14.66
N GLU A 489 7.38 -13.73 -14.23
CA GLU A 489 5.95 -13.70 -14.50
C GLU A 489 5.25 -12.48 -13.88
N LEU A 490 5.87 -11.88 -12.86
CA LEU A 490 5.37 -10.70 -12.14
C LEU A 490 6.07 -9.41 -12.55
N ALA A 491 6.97 -9.45 -13.54
CA ALA A 491 7.71 -8.28 -13.99
C ALA A 491 6.79 -7.08 -14.31
N SER A 492 7.28 -5.88 -14.06
CA SER A 492 6.59 -4.66 -14.46
C SER A 492 6.43 -4.65 -15.99
N PRO A 493 5.24 -4.33 -16.52
CA PRO A 493 5.08 -4.16 -17.96
C PRO A 493 5.85 -2.92 -18.44
N ALA A 494 6.33 -2.96 -19.68
CA ALA A 494 7.07 -1.82 -20.27
C ALA A 494 6.18 -0.57 -20.41
N GLU A 495 4.93 -0.77 -20.81
CA GLU A 495 3.92 0.28 -20.89
C GLU A 495 2.75 -0.03 -19.97
N LYS A 496 1.88 0.95 -19.75
CA LYS A 496 0.65 0.76 -18.99
C LYS A 496 -0.40 0.06 -19.87
N PRO A 497 -0.74 -1.24 -19.65
CA PRO A 497 -1.90 -1.89 -20.27
C PRO A 497 -3.14 -0.98 -20.38
N GLY A 498 -3.78 -1.01 -21.57
CA GLY A 498 -4.95 -0.22 -21.97
C GLY A 498 -4.72 1.27 -22.20
N PHE A 499 -3.48 1.74 -22.18
CA PHE A 499 -3.13 3.11 -22.57
C PHE A 499 -2.27 3.10 -23.83
N ILE A 500 -2.38 4.19 -24.59
CA ILE A 500 -1.32 4.58 -25.53
C ILE A 500 -0.01 4.88 -24.76
N PRO A 501 1.17 4.79 -25.41
CA PRO A 501 2.46 4.98 -24.75
C PRO A 501 2.54 6.26 -23.92
N ALA A 502 3.27 6.21 -22.80
CA ALA A 502 3.36 7.35 -21.88
C ALA A 502 3.88 8.64 -22.55
N ALA A 503 4.81 8.52 -23.49
CA ALA A 503 5.35 9.65 -24.24
C ALA A 503 4.30 10.36 -25.11
N GLU A 504 3.32 9.62 -25.66
CA GLU A 504 2.24 10.18 -26.48
C GLU A 504 1.16 10.91 -25.64
N ARG A 505 1.12 10.63 -24.33
CA ARG A 505 0.23 11.29 -23.37
C ARG A 505 0.85 12.53 -22.73
N ALA A 506 2.14 12.77 -22.94
CA ALA A 506 2.84 13.91 -22.35
C ALA A 506 2.22 15.24 -22.80
N PHE A 507 2.21 16.22 -21.90
CA PHE A 507 1.84 17.58 -22.19
C PHE A 507 2.98 18.28 -22.93
N THR A 508 2.69 18.82 -24.12
CA THR A 508 3.65 19.50 -25.01
C THR A 508 3.40 21.00 -25.13
N GLY A 509 2.40 21.54 -24.41
CA GLY A 509 2.08 22.96 -24.43
C GLY A 509 3.06 23.80 -23.61
N ALA A 510 3.00 25.12 -23.76
CA ALA A 510 3.75 26.03 -22.90
C ALA A 510 3.18 26.04 -21.48
N PRO A 511 4.04 26.12 -20.43
CA PRO A 511 3.60 26.42 -19.08
C PRO A 511 2.73 27.69 -19.09
N ALA A 512 1.53 27.60 -18.53
CA ALA A 512 0.71 28.79 -18.35
C ALA A 512 1.36 29.71 -17.31
N VAL A 513 1.13 31.03 -17.43
CA VAL A 513 1.57 31.98 -16.41
C VAL A 513 0.90 31.59 -15.09
N GLU A 514 1.69 31.47 -14.04
CA GLU A 514 1.18 31.04 -12.74
C GLU A 514 0.19 32.10 -12.22
N ASN A 515 -1.09 31.76 -12.20
CA ASN A 515 -2.07 32.56 -11.48
C ASN A 515 -1.80 32.32 -10.00
N ALA A 516 -1.23 33.32 -9.32
CA ALA A 516 -0.92 33.28 -7.90
C ALA A 516 -2.19 33.03 -7.07
N ALA A 517 -2.54 31.76 -6.89
CA ALA A 517 -3.70 31.30 -6.13
C ALA A 517 -3.35 30.03 -5.34
N GLY A 518 -2.19 30.00 -4.71
CA GLY A 518 -1.93 29.21 -3.50
C GLY A 518 -2.01 30.11 -2.27
N ALA A 519 -2.26 29.56 -1.08
CA ALA A 519 -2.18 30.34 0.15
C ALA A 519 -0.75 30.92 0.26
N LYS A 520 -0.61 32.25 0.23
CA LYS A 520 0.68 32.92 0.44
C LYS A 520 1.06 32.83 1.92
N GLU A 521 1.55 31.68 2.35
CA GLU A 521 2.41 31.61 3.53
C GLU A 521 3.82 31.28 3.06
N GLY A 522 4.68 32.29 3.17
CA GLY A 522 6.01 32.26 2.61
C GLY A 522 6.94 31.28 3.32
N THR A 523 7.73 30.56 2.55
CA THR A 523 9.20 30.55 2.61
C THR A 523 9.70 29.95 1.29
N ALA A 524 10.74 30.55 0.71
CA ALA A 524 11.35 30.10 -0.54
C ALA A 524 12.19 28.83 -0.35
N GLN A 525 11.56 27.76 0.12
CA GLN A 525 12.04 26.40 -0.01
C GLN A 525 10.93 25.64 -0.73
N ALA A 526 11.26 25.02 -1.87
CA ALA A 526 10.41 23.95 -2.39
C ALA A 526 10.01 23.07 -1.20
N PRO A 527 8.74 22.65 -1.05
CA PRO A 527 8.38 21.69 -0.03
C PRO A 527 9.35 20.54 -0.26
N ALA A 528 10.28 20.36 0.69
CA ALA A 528 11.13 19.20 0.70
C ALA A 528 10.14 18.05 0.52
N LEU A 529 10.39 17.21 -0.48
CA LEU A 529 9.56 16.08 -0.93
C LEU A 529 9.53 15.01 0.19
N ARG A 530 9.09 15.52 1.35
CA ARG A 530 9.24 15.42 2.81
C ARG A 530 10.58 15.22 3.54
N PRO A 531 10.80 15.95 4.67
CA PRO A 531 11.59 15.57 5.82
C PRO A 531 10.74 15.26 7.09
N THR A 532 11.19 14.22 7.79
CA THR A 532 11.03 13.85 9.22
C THR A 532 9.63 13.60 9.76
N ALA A 533 9.19 12.34 9.67
CA ALA A 533 8.43 11.74 10.77
C ALA A 533 9.19 12.04 12.08
N SER A 534 8.54 12.69 13.04
CA SER A 534 9.12 12.92 14.36
C SER A 534 9.31 11.57 15.05
N VAL A 535 10.55 11.06 15.06
CA VAL A 535 10.94 9.99 15.97
C VAL A 535 11.06 10.63 17.36
N PRO A 536 10.29 10.20 18.37
CA PRO A 536 10.57 10.60 19.75
C PRO A 536 11.98 10.09 20.09
N GLY A 537 12.86 11.01 20.49
CA GLY A 537 14.22 10.68 20.95
C GLY A 537 14.24 9.82 22.20
#